data_AF-A0A953WWW2-F1
#
_entry.id   AF-A0A953WWW2-F1
#
_cell.length_a   1.000
_cell.length_b   1.000
_cell.length_c   1.000
_cell.angle_alpha   90.00
_cell.angle_beta   90.00
_cell.angle_gamma   90.00
#
_symmetry.space_group_name_H-M   'P 1'
#
loop_
_entity.id
_entity.type
_entity.pdbx_description
1 polymer ?
#
loop_
_entity_poly.entity_id
_entity_poly.type
_entity_poly.pdbx_seq_one_letter_code
_entity_poly.pdbx_strand_id
1 'polypeptide(L)'
;MARSPGKGVSEMPMMFGGGFALDAAGALPSDNWTPHRPDRNWVKLDGGKAFRVHSPYEPAGDQVTAIPELVDGIQQGERDQVLLGATGTGKTFTMAKIIEATQRPALILAPNKTLAA
;
A
#
# COMPACT_ATOMS: atom_id res chain seq x y z
N MET A 1 34.05 4.14 6.84
CA MET A 1 34.16 4.98 5.63
C MET A 1 32.75 5.27 5.13
N ALA A 2 32.21 6.47 5.38
CA ALA A 2 30.91 6.87 4.86
C ALA A 2 31.06 7.18 3.36
N ARG A 3 30.25 6.53 2.51
CA ARG A 3 30.17 6.89 1.08
C ARG A 3 29.42 8.21 0.96
N SER A 4 29.97 9.15 0.19
CA SER A 4 29.29 10.42 -0.12
C SER A 4 27.90 10.12 -0.72
N PRO A 5 26.82 10.78 -0.28
CA PRO A 5 25.51 10.62 -0.90
C PRO A 5 25.60 11.02 -2.38
N GLY A 6 25.05 10.19 -3.26
CA GLY A 6 24.90 10.52 -4.68
C GLY A 6 23.96 11.72 -4.85
N LYS A 7 24.12 12.45 -5.96
CA LYS A 7 23.30 13.64 -6.26
C LYS A 7 21.81 13.27 -6.32
N GLY A 8 20.96 14.09 -5.69
CA GLY A 8 19.51 13.93 -5.70
C GLY A 8 18.86 14.38 -7.02
N VAL A 9 17.56 14.12 -7.20
CA VAL A 9 16.80 14.48 -8.43
C VAL A 9 16.82 15.97 -8.70
N SER A 10 16.79 16.77 -7.63
CA SER A 10 16.83 18.22 -7.69
C SER A 10 18.19 18.78 -8.13
N GLU A 11 19.23 17.95 -8.10
CA GLU A 11 20.60 18.31 -8.46
C GLU A 11 21.01 17.73 -9.82
N MET A 12 20.11 16.98 -10.48
CA MET A 12 20.31 16.52 -11.84
C MET A 12 20.18 17.71 -12.81
N PRO A 13 21.12 17.86 -13.77
CA PRO A 13 20.89 18.71 -14.92
C PRO A 13 19.66 18.21 -15.68
N MET A 14 18.75 19.12 -16.05
CA MET A 14 17.63 18.82 -16.93
C MET A 14 18.16 18.46 -18.31
N MET A 15 18.44 17.17 -18.55
CA MET A 15 18.84 16.65 -19.86
C MET A 15 17.59 16.52 -20.74
N PHE A 16 17.13 17.63 -21.33
CA PHE A 16 16.19 17.59 -22.45
C PHE A 16 16.98 17.45 -23.76
N GLY A 17 17.07 16.22 -24.27
CA GLY A 17 17.50 15.96 -25.65
C GLY A 17 18.60 14.91 -25.77
N GLY A 18 18.27 13.81 -26.45
CA GLY A 18 19.21 12.78 -26.89
C GLY A 18 19.11 11.49 -26.08
N GLY A 19 18.85 10.36 -26.74
CA GLY A 19 18.47 9.09 -26.12
C GLY A 19 19.46 8.50 -25.13
N PHE A 20 18.95 7.62 -24.27
CA PHE A 20 19.74 6.89 -23.28
C PHE A 20 20.86 6.09 -23.97
N ALA A 21 22.11 6.48 -23.76
CA ALA A 21 23.25 5.64 -24.08
C ALA A 21 23.27 4.50 -23.05
N LEU A 22 22.79 3.33 -23.46
CA LEU A 22 22.94 2.09 -22.71
C LEU A 22 24.43 1.75 -22.65
N ASP A 23 24.89 1.24 -21.51
CA ASP A 23 26.24 0.70 -21.42
C ASP A 23 26.40 -0.55 -22.33
N ALA A 24 27.62 -1.08 -22.43
CA ALA A 24 27.89 -2.26 -23.25
C ALA A 24 27.07 -3.51 -22.85
N ALA A 25 26.41 -3.50 -21.68
CA ALA A 25 25.54 -4.55 -21.18
C ALA A 25 24.04 -4.25 -21.37
N GLY A 26 23.68 -3.13 -22.02
CA GLY A 26 22.29 -2.76 -22.24
C GLY A 26 21.60 -2.16 -21.02
N ALA A 27 22.36 -1.75 -19.99
CA ALA A 27 21.82 -1.14 -18.77
C ALA A 27 21.97 0.38 -18.82
N LEU A 28 21.04 1.09 -18.16
CA LEU A 28 21.20 2.52 -17.91
C LEU A 28 22.44 2.73 -17.03
N PRO A 29 23.31 3.73 -17.31
CA PRO A 29 24.48 4.00 -16.49
C PRO A 29 24.05 4.23 -15.03
N SER A 30 24.40 3.28 -14.15
CA SER A 30 24.00 3.27 -12.75
C SER A 30 24.64 4.40 -11.91
N ASP A 31 25.57 5.14 -12.50
CA ASP A 31 26.33 6.20 -11.83
C ASP A 31 25.53 7.50 -11.64
N ASN A 32 24.37 7.62 -12.30
CA ASN A 32 23.65 8.90 -12.34
C ASN A 32 22.49 9.02 -11.36
N TRP A 33 21.97 7.92 -10.79
CA TRP A 33 20.75 7.96 -9.97
C TRP A 33 20.81 6.97 -8.81
N THR A 34 20.84 7.48 -7.58
CA THR A 34 20.61 6.68 -6.36
C THR A 34 19.39 7.23 -5.64
N PRO A 35 18.29 6.46 -5.53
CA PRO A 35 17.13 6.89 -4.76
C PRO A 35 17.54 7.21 -3.31
N HIS A 36 17.21 8.41 -2.85
CA HIS A 36 17.43 8.78 -1.46
C HIS A 36 16.64 7.84 -0.54
N ARG A 37 17.36 6.89 0.08
CA ARG A 37 16.81 6.00 1.10
C ARG A 37 17.14 6.64 2.45
N PRO A 38 16.17 7.25 3.15
CA PRO A 38 16.44 7.80 4.48
C PRO A 38 16.93 6.69 5.41
N ASP A 39 17.83 7.04 6.33
CA ASP A 39 18.24 6.13 7.39
C ASP A 39 17.03 5.76 8.24
N ARG A 40 16.68 4.47 8.23
CA ARG A 40 15.59 3.93 9.05
C ARG A 40 16.07 3.72 10.48
N ASN A 41 16.37 4.82 11.16
CA ASN A 41 16.84 4.85 12.55
C ASN A 41 15.70 4.70 13.58
N TRP A 42 14.45 4.58 13.13
CA TRP A 42 13.30 4.29 13.98
C TRP A 42 13.26 2.81 14.40
N VAL A 43 12.91 2.58 15.67
CA VAL A 43 12.52 1.25 16.15
C VAL A 43 11.30 0.82 15.35
N LYS A 44 11.42 -0.29 14.63
CA LYS A 44 10.27 -0.89 13.94
C LYS A 44 9.25 -1.22 15.02
N LEU A 45 8.08 -0.57 14.96
CA LEU A 45 6.97 -0.96 15.82
C LEU A 45 6.56 -2.36 15.35
N ASP A 46 7.02 -3.36 16.08
CA ASP A 46 6.47 -4.71 15.99
C ASP A 46 5.02 -4.57 16.43
N GLY A 47 4.10 -4.50 15.46
CA GLY A 47 2.68 -4.33 15.75
C GLY A 47 2.24 -5.29 16.85
N GLY A 48 1.37 -4.82 17.75
CA GLY A 48 0.93 -5.63 18.89
C GLY A 48 -0.43 -5.26 19.44
N LYS A 49 -1.11 -4.28 18.85
CA LYS A 49 -2.49 -3.94 19.20
C LYS A 49 -3.41 -4.64 18.21
N ALA A 50 -4.29 -5.49 18.72
CA ALA A 50 -5.32 -6.09 17.91
C ALA A 50 -6.24 -5.01 17.35
N PHE A 51 -6.57 -5.08 16.06
CA PHE A 51 -7.60 -4.24 15.48
C PHE A 51 -8.95 -4.61 16.10
N ARG A 52 -9.70 -3.58 16.50
CA ARG A 52 -11.05 -3.69 17.04
C ARG A 52 -11.92 -2.63 16.37
N VAL A 53 -12.99 -3.05 15.72
CA VAL A 53 -13.97 -2.14 15.12
C VAL A 53 -14.90 -1.67 16.23
N HIS A 54 -14.91 -0.37 16.49
CA HIS A 54 -15.85 0.25 17.41
C HIS A 54 -17.03 0.82 16.61
N SER A 55 -18.17 0.13 16.67
CA SER A 55 -19.37 0.47 15.92
C SER A 55 -20.61 0.07 16.73
N PRO A 56 -21.69 0.86 16.72
CA PRO A 56 -22.98 0.44 17.27
C PRO A 56 -23.75 -0.51 16.34
N TYR A 57 -23.26 -0.73 15.12
CA TYR A 57 -23.89 -1.55 14.10
C TYR A 57 -23.24 -2.92 14.00
N GLU A 58 -24.08 -3.94 13.80
CA GLU A 58 -23.67 -5.28 13.45
C GLU A 58 -23.78 -5.51 11.92
N PRO A 59 -23.02 -6.44 11.34
CA PRO A 59 -23.18 -6.84 9.95
C PRO A 59 -24.61 -7.26 9.64
N ALA A 60 -25.15 -6.77 8.53
CA ALA A 60 -26.52 -7.06 8.11
C ALA A 60 -26.62 -7.25 6.58
N GLY A 61 -27.68 -7.92 6.14
CA GLY A 61 -27.90 -8.25 4.73
C GLY A 61 -26.72 -9.03 4.15
N ASP A 62 -26.30 -8.66 2.93
CA ASP A 62 -25.23 -9.36 2.21
C ASP A 62 -23.86 -9.28 2.90
N GLN A 63 -23.67 -8.37 3.87
CA GLN A 63 -22.43 -8.26 4.62
C GLN A 63 -22.14 -9.52 5.44
N VAL A 64 -23.17 -10.20 5.95
CA VAL A 64 -23.03 -11.42 6.77
C VAL A 64 -22.35 -12.53 5.99
N THR A 65 -22.60 -12.59 4.68
CA THR A 65 -21.99 -13.59 3.77
C THR A 65 -20.68 -13.08 3.19
N ALA A 66 -20.61 -11.82 2.76
CA ALA A 66 -19.43 -11.28 2.08
C ALA A 66 -18.18 -11.20 2.98
N ILE A 67 -18.35 -10.92 4.28
CA ILE A 67 -17.22 -10.83 5.22
C ILE A 67 -16.48 -12.17 5.35
N PRO A 68 -17.14 -13.29 5.74
CA PRO A 68 -16.43 -14.57 5.89
C PRO A 68 -15.85 -15.06 4.57
N GLU A 69 -16.56 -14.91 3.45
CA GLU A 69 -16.07 -15.32 2.12
C GLU A 69 -14.74 -14.64 1.77
N LEU A 70 -14.67 -13.31 1.90
CA LEU A 70 -13.44 -12.56 1.60
C LEU A 70 -12.33 -12.83 2.61
N VAL A 71 -12.68 -13.05 3.88
CA VAL A 71 -11.70 -13.44 4.91
C VAL A 71 -11.09 -14.80 4.58
N ASP A 72 -11.89 -15.77 4.15
CA ASP A 72 -11.43 -17.10 3.78
C ASP A 72 -10.54 -17.04 2.54
N GLY A 73 -10.90 -16.28 1.50
CA GLY A 73 -10.05 -16.06 0.34
C GLY A 73 -8.68 -15.48 0.73
N ILE A 74 -8.65 -14.51 1.67
CA ILE A 74 -7.40 -13.95 2.20
C ILE A 74 -6.55 -15.01 2.90
N GLN A 75 -7.17 -15.90 3.69
CA GLN A 75 -6.48 -16.97 4.40
C GLN A 75 -5.94 -18.05 3.46
N GLN A 76 -6.65 -18.32 2.36
CA GLN A 76 -6.22 -19.23 1.30
C GLN A 76 -5.11 -18.64 0.42
N GLY A 77 -4.75 -17.38 0.61
CA GLY A 77 -3.68 -16.71 -0.12
C GLY A 77 -4.12 -16.17 -1.48
N GLU A 78 -5.42 -16.01 -1.71
CA GLU A 78 -5.93 -15.32 -2.89
C GLU A 78 -5.41 -13.88 -2.93
N ARG A 79 -4.81 -13.50 -4.06
CA ARG A 79 -4.14 -12.20 -4.20
C ARG A 79 -5.13 -11.08 -4.55
N ASP A 80 -6.11 -11.40 -5.39
CA ASP A 80 -7.01 -10.43 -5.99
C ASP A 80 -8.46 -10.87 -5.73
N GLN A 81 -9.21 -10.04 -5.02
CA GLN A 81 -10.61 -10.29 -4.67
C GLN A 81 -11.43 -9.00 -4.86
N VAL A 82 -12.71 -9.14 -5.21
CA VAL A 82 -13.60 -8.00 -5.50
C VAL A 82 -14.82 -8.05 -4.59
N LEU A 83 -14.98 -7.01 -3.77
CA LEU A 83 -16.21 -6.78 -3.02
C LEU A 83 -17.22 -6.04 -3.89
N LEU A 84 -18.14 -6.79 -4.51
CA LEU A 84 -19.27 -6.21 -5.25
C LEU A 84 -20.34 -5.74 -4.25
N GLY A 85 -20.58 -4.43 -4.20
CA GLY A 85 -21.60 -3.86 -3.33
C GLY A 85 -22.20 -2.57 -3.90
N ALA A 86 -23.53 -2.45 -3.84
CA ALA A 86 -24.24 -1.26 -4.27
C ALA A 86 -23.85 -0.01 -3.43
N THR A 87 -24.21 1.18 -3.92
CA THR A 87 -23.98 2.42 -3.17
C THR A 87 -24.84 2.43 -1.91
N GLY A 88 -24.27 2.84 -0.77
CA GLY A 88 -25.00 2.89 0.51
C GLY A 88 -25.06 1.58 1.30
N THR A 89 -24.55 0.46 0.79
CA THR A 89 -24.60 -0.85 1.49
C THR A 89 -23.52 -1.04 2.57
N GLY A 90 -22.75 0.01 2.89
CA GLY A 90 -21.78 -0.05 3.99
C GLY A 90 -20.45 -0.74 3.66
N LYS A 91 -19.95 -0.67 2.41
CA LYS A 91 -18.65 -1.27 1.99
C LYS A 91 -17.48 -0.93 2.93
N THR A 92 -17.41 0.29 3.45
CA THR A 92 -16.37 0.68 4.42
C THR A 92 -16.45 -0.14 5.72
N PHE A 93 -17.65 -0.38 6.22
CA PHE A 93 -17.86 -1.21 7.41
C PHE A 93 -17.49 -2.67 7.14
N THR A 94 -17.91 -3.22 5.99
CA THR A 94 -17.49 -4.55 5.54
C THR A 94 -15.96 -4.68 5.53
N MET A 95 -15.25 -3.73 4.92
CA MET A 95 -13.79 -3.73 4.88
C MET A 95 -13.15 -3.61 6.27
N ALA A 96 -13.71 -2.79 7.16
CA ALA A 96 -13.23 -2.68 8.54
C ALA A 96 -13.33 -4.01 9.30
N LYS A 97 -14.44 -4.74 9.15
CA LYS A 97 -14.62 -6.07 9.75
C LYS A 97 -13.67 -7.12 9.17
N ILE A 98 -13.36 -7.06 7.87
CA ILE A 98 -12.35 -7.92 7.24
C ILE A 98 -10.95 -7.65 7.82
N ILE A 99 -10.57 -6.37 7.99
CA ILE A 99 -9.27 -5.99 8.58
C ILE A 99 -9.20 -6.45 10.06
N GLU A 100 -10.29 -6.30 10.81
CA GLU A 100 -10.40 -6.83 12.18
C GLU A 100 -10.31 -8.36 12.22
N ALA A 101 -10.93 -9.09 11.29
CA ALA A 101 -10.86 -10.55 11.29
C ALA A 101 -9.45 -11.04 10.93
N THR A 102 -8.80 -10.40 9.97
CA THR A 102 -7.50 -10.85 9.43
C THR A 102 -6.30 -10.40 10.28
N GLN A 103 -6.42 -9.33 11.07
CA GLN A 103 -5.33 -8.79 11.90
C GLN A 103 -4.05 -8.46 11.11
N ARG A 104 -4.21 -8.06 9.84
CA ARG A 104 -3.10 -7.71 8.95
C ARG A 104 -3.01 -6.18 8.78
N PRO A 105 -1.81 -5.58 8.80
CA PRO A 105 -1.63 -4.19 8.38
C PRO A 105 -2.19 -4.00 6.96
N ALA A 106 -3.07 -3.02 6.78
CA ALA A 106 -3.76 -2.77 5.52
C ALA A 106 -3.42 -1.38 4.97
N LEU A 107 -3.36 -1.27 3.64
CA LEU A 107 -3.23 -0.01 2.92
C LEU A 107 -4.52 0.21 2.12
N ILE A 108 -5.23 1.30 2.40
CA ILE A 108 -6.42 1.69 1.65
C ILE A 108 -6.04 2.80 0.67
N LEU A 109 -6.29 2.57 -0.62
CA LEU A 109 -6.05 3.55 -1.68
C LEU A 109 -7.37 4.17 -2.09
N ALA A 110 -7.44 5.48 -2.03
CA ALA A 110 -8.57 6.26 -2.53
C ALA A 110 -8.14 7.09 -3.75
N PRO A 111 -9.02 7.29 -4.74
CA PRO A 111 -8.66 7.97 -5.99
C PRO A 111 -8.47 9.48 -5.82
N ASN A 112 -8.92 10.06 -4.70
CA ASN A 112 -8.79 11.48 -4.42
C ASN A 112 -8.68 11.77 -2.92
N LYS A 113 -8.30 13.01 -2.59
CA LYS A 113 -8.07 13.46 -1.21
C LYS A 113 -9.36 13.49 -0.39
N THR A 114 -10.49 13.83 -1.01
CA THR A 114 -11.77 13.96 -0.32
C THR A 114 -12.30 12.62 0.20
N LEU A 115 -12.10 11.54 -0.55
CA LEU A 115 -12.48 10.18 -0.13
C LEU A 115 -11.47 9.54 0.81
N ALA A 116 -10.26 10.10 0.91
CA ALA A 116 -9.19 9.62 1.80
C ALA A 116 -9.23 10.27 3.19
N ALA A 117 -9.80 11.48 3.28
CA ALA A 117 -9.92 12.25 4.52
C ALA A 117 -10.95 11.61 5.46
#